data_AF-A0A6A7RZB8-F1
#
_entry.id   AF-A0A6A7RZB8-F1
#
_cell.length_a   1.000
_cell.length_b   1.000
_cell.length_c   1.000
_cell.angle_alpha   90.00
_cell.angle_beta   90.00
_cell.angle_gamma   90.00
#
_symmetry.space_group_name_H-M   'P 1'
#
loop_
_entity.id
_entity.type
_entity.pdbx_description
1 polymer ?
#
loop_
_entity_poly.entity_id
_entity_poly.type
_entity_poly.pdbx_seq_one_letter_code
_entity_poly.pdbx_strand_id
1 'polypeptide(L)'
;LSKYLRDYHGRNKPYKGRMVIARITPGPDDEKLKSMISFGMDELTRPYDNWEICRIAMRILFRRGRKNRDRKYICSELVYEAFRKAEVAFRFHRNSISPDDIWIDERVMMQFRIM
;
A
#
# COMPACT_ATOMS: atom_id res chain seq x y z
N LEU A 1 -13.84 -1.53 0.28
CA LEU A 1 -13.79 -2.64 1.27
C LEU A 1 -14.82 -3.75 0.98
N SER A 2 -16.07 -3.42 0.64
CA SER A 2 -17.16 -4.40 0.41
C SER A 2 -16.80 -5.57 -0.51
N LYS A 3 -16.06 -5.32 -1.60
CA LYS A 3 -15.56 -6.39 -2.49
C LYS A 3 -14.66 -7.40 -1.78
N TYR A 4 -13.76 -6.97 -0.89
CA TYR A 4 -12.92 -7.90 -0.13
C TYR A 4 -13.74 -8.77 0.85
N LEU A 5 -14.91 -8.31 1.29
CA LEU A 5 -15.76 -9.02 2.24
C LEU A 5 -16.80 -9.93 1.59
N ARG A 6 -17.27 -9.58 0.40
CA ARG A 6 -18.41 -10.28 -0.23
C ARG A 6 -18.11 -10.80 -1.63
N ASP A 7 -17.27 -10.11 -2.39
CA ASP A 7 -17.04 -10.43 -3.80
C ASP A 7 -15.60 -10.13 -4.24
N TYR A 8 -14.68 -10.99 -3.78
CA TYR A 8 -13.28 -10.89 -4.12
C TYR A 8 -13.07 -11.38 -5.56
N HIS A 9 -12.70 -10.46 -6.45
CA HIS A 9 -12.48 -10.71 -7.88
C HIS A 9 -13.66 -11.36 -8.62
N GLY A 10 -14.91 -10.98 -8.32
CA GLY A 10 -16.09 -11.46 -9.05
C GLY A 10 -16.43 -12.92 -8.76
N ARG A 11 -15.86 -13.50 -7.69
CA ARG A 11 -16.07 -14.91 -7.30
C ARG A 11 -17.20 -15.09 -6.28
N ASN A 12 -17.89 -14.00 -5.91
CA ASN A 12 -18.93 -13.96 -4.89
C ASN A 12 -18.51 -14.64 -3.58
N LYS A 13 -17.23 -14.49 -3.23
CA LYS A 13 -16.61 -15.06 -2.02
C LYS A 13 -15.73 -14.00 -1.36
N PRO A 14 -15.62 -14.01 -0.02
CA PRO A 14 -14.68 -13.14 0.68
C PRO A 14 -13.22 -13.45 0.30
N TYR A 15 -12.35 -12.49 0.56
CA TYR A 15 -10.91 -12.70 0.52
C TYR A 15 -10.51 -13.86 1.44
N LYS A 16 -9.73 -14.82 0.93
CA LYS A 16 -9.24 -15.96 1.70
C LYS A 16 -7.94 -15.59 2.41
N GLY A 17 -8.05 -14.80 3.48
CA GLY A 17 -6.92 -14.41 4.31
C GLY A 17 -7.38 -13.52 5.46
N ARG A 18 -6.46 -13.24 6.40
CA ARG A 18 -6.73 -12.33 7.51
C ARG A 18 -6.53 -10.90 7.06
N MET A 19 -7.44 -10.01 7.44
CA MET A 19 -7.31 -8.59 7.14
C MET A 19 -7.15 -7.80 8.43
N VAL A 20 -6.31 -6.77 8.40
CA VAL A 20 -6.07 -5.89 9.53
C VAL A 20 -6.20 -4.44 9.06
N ILE A 21 -6.84 -3.62 9.89
CA ILE A 21 -6.88 -2.17 9.74
C ILE A 21 -5.95 -1.60 10.82
N ALA A 22 -5.02 -0.77 10.38
CA ALA A 22 -4.15 0.01 11.25
C ALA A 22 -4.30 1.51 10.97
N ARG A 23 -3.90 2.32 11.95
CA ARG A 23 -3.90 3.78 11.89
C ARG A 23 -2.56 4.30 12.38
N ILE A 24 -2.05 5.32 11.70
CA ILE A 24 -0.84 6.04 12.13
C ILE A 24 -1.20 7.04 13.24
N THR A 25 -0.39 7.06 14.30
CA THR A 25 -0.49 8.01 15.41
C THR A 25 0.87 8.65 15.71
N PRO A 26 0.97 10.00 15.80
CA PRO A 26 -0.10 10.98 15.58
C PRO A 26 -0.56 10.99 14.11
N GLY A 27 -1.86 11.23 13.90
CA GLY A 27 -2.42 11.32 12.55
C GLY A 27 -1.85 12.54 11.80
N PRO A 28 -1.71 12.46 10.47
CA PRO A 28 -1.33 13.62 9.66
C PRO A 28 -2.41 14.70 9.73
N ASP A 29 -1.99 15.95 9.54
CA ASP A 29 -2.88 17.11 9.46
C ASP A 29 -3.92 16.96 8.32
N ASP A 30 -5.09 17.58 8.46
CA ASP A 30 -6.24 17.38 7.57
C ASP A 30 -5.95 17.80 6.13
N GLU A 31 -5.15 18.87 5.93
CA GLU A 31 -4.72 19.28 4.59
C GLU A 31 -3.76 18.26 3.96
N LYS A 32 -2.81 17.75 4.74
CA LYS A 32 -1.87 16.72 4.31
C LYS A 32 -2.57 15.40 4.01
N LEU A 33 -3.60 15.06 4.79
CA LEU A 33 -4.45 13.90 4.58
C LEU A 33 -5.19 13.98 3.24
N LYS A 34 -5.80 15.13 2.93
CA LYS A 34 -6.47 15.35 1.63
C LYS A 34 -5.49 15.22 0.46
N SER A 35 -4.31 15.82 0.57
CA SER A 35 -3.26 15.73 -0.45
C SER A 35 -2.80 14.28 -0.68
N MET A 36 -2.62 13.52 0.41
CA MET A 36 -2.29 12.09 0.35
C MET A 36 -3.38 11.27 -0.34
N ILE A 37 -4.65 11.49 0.00
CA ILE A 37 -5.79 10.77 -0.60
C ILE A 37 -5.90 11.12 -2.09
N SER A 38 -5.80 12.40 -2.45
CA SER A 38 -5.84 12.85 -3.84
C SER A 38 -4.76 12.17 -4.67
N PHE A 39 -3.52 12.16 -4.17
CA PHE A 39 -2.41 11.48 -4.85
C PHE A 39 -2.63 9.97 -4.99
N GLY A 40 -3.12 9.32 -3.93
CA GLY A 40 -3.44 7.90 -3.98
C GLY A 40 -4.52 7.58 -5.01
N MET A 41 -5.55 8.42 -5.12
CA MET A 41 -6.61 8.27 -6.12
C MET A 41 -6.07 8.50 -7.54
N ASP A 42 -5.28 9.55 -7.77
CA ASP A 42 -4.68 9.85 -9.06
C ASP A 42 -3.83 8.68 -9.57
N GLU A 43 -3.03 8.06 -8.71
CA GLU A 43 -2.18 6.94 -9.09
C GLU A 43 -2.96 5.63 -9.27
N LEU A 44 -4.12 5.47 -8.61
CA LEU A 44 -5.01 4.29 -8.74
C LEU A 44 -5.94 4.33 -9.96
N THR A 45 -6.17 5.49 -10.56
CA THR A 45 -7.08 5.62 -11.73
C THR A 45 -6.54 4.98 -13.00
N ARG A 46 -5.27 4.55 -13.03
CA ARG A 46 -4.70 3.84 -14.18
C ARG A 46 -4.75 2.32 -13.97
N PRO A 47 -5.52 1.57 -14.77
CA PRO A 47 -5.59 0.13 -14.64
C PRO A 47 -4.20 -0.48 -14.89
N TYR A 48 -3.76 -1.35 -13.98
CA TYR A 48 -2.52 -2.12 -14.16
C TYR A 48 -2.71 -3.15 -15.27
N ASP A 49 -1.76 -3.23 -16.20
CA ASP A 49 -1.75 -4.32 -17.17
C ASP A 49 -1.30 -5.64 -16.49
N ASN A 50 -1.89 -6.78 -16.87
CA ASN A 50 -1.55 -8.09 -16.29
C ASN A 50 -0.05 -8.41 -16.34
N TRP A 51 0.65 -7.92 -17.37
CA TRP A 51 2.10 -8.07 -17.52
C TRP A 51 2.90 -7.21 -16.52
N GLU A 52 2.34 -6.07 -16.11
CA GLU A 52 2.91 -5.21 -15.09
C GLU A 52 2.78 -5.84 -13.70
N ILE A 53 1.63 -6.46 -13.41
CA ILE A 53 1.41 -7.24 -12.18
C ILE A 53 2.45 -8.36 -12.05
N CYS A 54 2.68 -9.13 -13.13
CA CYS A 54 3.71 -10.18 -13.13
C CYS A 54 5.13 -9.63 -12.91
N ARG A 55 5.47 -8.47 -13.48
CA ARG A 55 6.79 -7.83 -13.29
C ARG A 55 6.97 -7.26 -11.88
N ILE A 56 5.89 -6.78 -11.25
CA ILE A 56 5.88 -6.33 -9.86
C ILE A 56 6.03 -7.54 -8.93
N ALA A 57 5.28 -8.63 -9.18
CA ALA A 57 5.37 -9.87 -8.43
C ALA A 57 6.79 -10.49 -8.52
N MET A 58 7.40 -10.52 -9.71
CA MET A 58 8.80 -10.94 -9.86
C MET A 58 9.76 -10.06 -9.06
N ARG A 59 9.58 -8.73 -9.03
CA ARG A 59 10.44 -7.84 -8.24
C ARG A 59 10.35 -8.11 -6.73
N ILE A 60 9.15 -8.39 -6.22
CA ILE A 60 8.93 -8.81 -4.83
C ILE A 60 9.66 -10.14 -4.57
N LEU A 61 9.48 -11.13 -5.46
CA LEU A 61 10.12 -12.45 -5.35
C LEU A 61 11.65 -12.35 -5.33
N PHE A 62 12.22 -11.48 -6.17
CA PHE A 62 13.67 -11.25 -6.25
C PHE A 62 14.19 -10.20 -5.24
N ARG A 63 13.35 -9.68 -4.33
CA ARG A 63 13.69 -8.62 -3.35
C ARG A 63 14.46 -7.45 -3.97
N ARG A 64 14.14 -7.11 -5.22
CA ARG A 64 14.80 -6.03 -5.97
C ARG A 64 13.95 -4.77 -5.93
N GLY A 65 14.50 -3.75 -5.28
CA GLY A 65 13.97 -2.40 -5.31
C GLY A 65 14.02 -1.72 -6.66
N ARG A 66 13.34 -0.58 -6.75
CA ARG A 66 13.27 0.24 -7.96
C ARG A 66 14.64 0.74 -8.37
N LYS A 67 15.06 0.44 -9.61
CA LYS A 67 16.26 1.01 -10.23
C LYS A 67 15.95 2.24 -11.12
N ASN A 68 14.70 2.38 -11.56
CA ASN A 68 14.18 3.50 -12.37
C ASN A 68 12.86 4.03 -11.79
N ARG A 69 12.71 5.36 -11.74
CA ARG A 69 11.51 6.11 -11.32
C ARG A 69 10.36 6.00 -12.35
N ASP A 70 9.93 4.80 -12.71
CA ASP A 70 8.70 4.60 -13.51
C ASP A 70 7.45 5.02 -12.67
N ARG A 71 6.22 4.77 -13.12
CA ARG A 71 5.00 4.88 -12.28
C ARG A 71 4.44 3.50 -11.85
N LYS A 72 5.33 2.54 -11.63
CA LYS A 72 5.01 1.14 -11.31
C LYS A 72 5.27 0.90 -9.84
N TYR A 73 4.26 1.07 -9.01
CA TYR A 73 4.37 0.95 -7.56
C TYR A 73 3.99 -0.46 -7.10
N ILE A 74 4.80 -1.03 -6.21
CA ILE A 74 4.31 -2.09 -5.31
C ILE A 74 3.29 -1.44 -4.35
N CYS A 75 2.32 -2.21 -3.85
CA CYS A 75 1.32 -1.71 -2.90
C CYS A 75 1.93 -0.94 -1.71
N SER A 76 3.03 -1.44 -1.14
CA SER A 76 3.79 -0.77 -0.08
C SER A 76 4.54 0.48 -0.54
N GLU A 77 5.04 0.52 -1.79
CA GLU A 77 5.69 1.71 -2.37
C GLU A 77 4.68 2.84 -2.58
N LEU A 78 3.48 2.53 -3.06
CA LEU A 78 2.42 3.52 -3.24
C LEU A 78 2.02 4.14 -1.90
N VAL A 79 1.83 3.28 -0.88
CA VAL A 79 1.54 3.73 0.48
C VAL A 79 2.68 4.62 0.99
N TYR A 80 3.93 4.20 0.84
CA TYR A 80 5.08 5.01 1.21
C TYR A 80 5.10 6.37 0.54
N GLU A 81 4.89 6.44 -0.78
CA GLU A 81 4.91 7.72 -1.49
C GLU A 81 3.75 8.64 -1.11
N ALA A 82 2.56 8.06 -0.88
CA ALA A 82 1.42 8.81 -0.37
C ALA A 82 1.71 9.42 1.01
N PHE A 83 2.23 8.62 1.95
CA PHE A 83 2.60 9.09 3.28
C PHE A 83 3.79 10.06 3.25
N ARG A 84 4.75 9.88 2.32
CA ARG A 84 5.87 10.81 2.13
C ARG A 84 5.38 12.21 1.72
N LYS A 85 4.30 12.32 0.94
CA LYS A 85 3.67 13.61 0.63
C LYS A 85 3.01 14.26 1.85
N ALA A 86 2.58 13.47 2.82
CA ALA A 86 2.12 13.94 4.12
C ALA A 86 3.26 14.13 5.14
N GLU A 87 4.52 14.13 4.68
CA GLU A 87 5.73 14.25 5.50
C GLU A 87 5.93 13.11 6.53
N VAL A 88 5.26 11.98 6.32
CA VAL A 88 5.44 10.76 7.11
C VAL A 88 6.36 9.81 6.33
N ALA A 89 7.63 9.75 6.72
CA ALA A 89 8.59 8.81 6.14
C ALA A 89 8.70 7.53 6.97
N PHE A 90 8.48 6.37 6.36
CA PHE A 90 8.75 5.05 6.96
C PHE A 90 10.22 4.66 6.78
N ARG A 91 10.79 3.95 7.75
CA ARG A 91 12.14 3.40 7.65
C ARG A 91 12.10 2.05 6.91
N PHE A 92 12.99 1.84 5.95
CA PHE A 92 13.14 0.56 5.25
C PHE A 92 14.61 0.33 4.88
N HIS A 93 15.06 -0.92 4.90
CA HIS A 93 16.49 -1.24 4.86
C HIS A 93 17.08 -1.57 3.48
N ARG A 94 16.29 -1.72 2.41
CA ARG A 94 16.78 -2.31 1.15
C ARG A 94 16.13 -1.78 -0.14
N ASN A 95 16.32 -0.53 -0.53
CA ASN A 95 15.87 0.08 -1.82
C ASN A 95 14.41 -0.22 -2.27
N SER A 96 13.62 -0.84 -1.40
CA SER A 96 12.30 -1.40 -1.57
C SER A 96 11.69 -1.41 -0.18
N ILE A 97 10.46 -0.95 -0.09
CA ILE A 97 9.66 -1.02 1.11
C ILE A 97 8.71 -2.20 0.97
N SER A 98 8.70 -3.07 1.97
CA SER A 98 7.74 -4.17 2.07
C SER A 98 6.55 -3.76 2.96
N PRO A 99 5.41 -4.46 2.86
CA PRO A 99 4.30 -4.26 3.79
C PRO A 99 4.72 -4.46 5.27
N ASP A 100 5.67 -5.37 5.53
CA ASP A 100 6.19 -5.63 6.86
C ASP A 100 6.99 -4.44 7.41
N ASP A 101 7.75 -3.73 6.58
CA ASP A 101 8.48 -2.51 7.00
C ASP A 101 7.51 -1.41 7.47
N ILE A 102 6.34 -1.31 6.84
CA ILE A 102 5.28 -0.39 7.28
C ILE A 102 4.67 -0.87 8.59
N TRP A 103 4.45 -2.19 8.74
CA TRP A 103 3.81 -2.78 9.91
C TRP A 103 4.66 -2.68 11.19
N ILE A 104 5.98 -2.79 11.07
CA ILE A 104 6.92 -2.73 12.21
C ILE A 104 7.08 -1.30 12.75
N ASP A 105 6.68 -0.27 11.98
CA ASP A 105 6.76 1.12 12.42
C ASP A 105 5.90 1.36 13.67
N GLU A 106 6.51 1.85 14.74
CA GLU A 106 5.87 2.08 16.04
C GLU A 106 4.67 3.03 15.98
N ARG A 107 4.62 3.89 14.95
CA ARG A 107 3.50 4.82 14.75
C ARG A 107 2.26 4.10 14.21
N VAL A 108 2.41 2.92 13.62
CA VAL A 108 1.32 2.14 13.03
C VAL A 108 0.65 1.29 14.12
N MET A 109 -0.49 1.76 14.59
CA MET A 109 -1.27 1.05 15.62
C MET A 109 -2.41 0.26 14.98
N MET A 110 -2.48 -1.04 15.30
CA MET A 110 -3.62 -1.88 14.95
C MET A 110 -4.90 -1.30 15.54
N GLN A 111 -5.95 -1.17 14.73
CA GLN A 111 -7.28 -0.73 15.16
C GLN A 111 -8.25 -1.90 15.20
N PHE A 112 -8.33 -2.64 14.09
CA PHE A 112 -9.30 -3.73 13.94
C PHE A 112 -8.70 -4.88 13.16
N ARG A 113 -9.14 -6.10 13.49
CA ARG A 113 -8.91 -7.28 12.65
C ARG A 113 -10.25 -7.67 12.02
N ILE A 114 -10.25 -7.83 10.70
CA ILE A 114 -11.41 -8.23 9.92
C ILE A 114 -11.14 -9.64 9.38
N MET A 115 -11.70 -10.63 10.10
CA MET A 115 -11.53 -12.08 9.92
C MET A 115 -10.10 -12.61 10.10
#